data_AF-A0ABD0QIK3-F1
#
_entry.id   AF-A0ABD0QIK3-F1
#
_cell.length_a   1.000
_cell.length_b   1.000
_cell.length_c   1.000
_cell.angle_alpha   90.00
_cell.angle_beta   90.00
_cell.angle_gamma   90.00
#
_symmetry.space_group_name_H-M   'P 1'
#
loop_
_entity.id
_entity.type
_entity.pdbx_description
1 polymer ?
#
loop_
_entity_poly.entity_id
_entity_poly.type
_entity_poly.pdbx_seq_one_letter_code
_entity_poly.pdbx_strand_id
1 'polypeptide(L)' 'MCFDRQYLAIDEISKQLDVELISLCMMDEALPFDLRASFCRLMLHAHLVTPIKFARLWTEIPTSISIK' A
#
# COMPACT_ATOMS: atom_id res chain seq x y z
N MET A 1 -18.75 -7.90 -3.08
CA MET A 1 -18.81 -6.56 -3.72
C MET A 1 -18.44 -5.52 -2.66
N CYS A 2 -17.67 -4.47 -3.00
CA CYS A 2 -17.18 -3.38 -2.13
C CYS A 2 -15.70 -3.43 -1.64
N PHE A 3 -14.80 -4.13 -2.33
CA PHE A 3 -13.36 -3.89 -2.16
C PHE A 3 -12.94 -2.50 -2.68
N ASP A 4 -13.64 -1.97 -3.70
CA ASP A 4 -13.34 -0.68 -4.36
C ASP A 4 -13.71 0.59 -3.57
N ARG A 5 -14.07 0.51 -2.29
CA ARG A 5 -14.22 1.72 -1.45
C ARG A 5 -13.31 1.72 -0.23
N GLN A 6 -12.69 0.59 0.08
CA GLN A 6 -11.73 0.51 1.17
C GLN A 6 -10.49 1.35 0.86
N TYR A 7 -10.07 1.41 -0.40
CA TYR A 7 -8.93 2.25 -0.78
C TYR A 7 -9.16 3.75 -0.58
N LEU A 8 -10.41 4.25 -0.71
CA LEU A 8 -10.72 5.67 -0.44
C LEU A 8 -10.61 5.99 1.06
N ALA A 9 -11.09 5.07 1.91
CA ALA A 9 -10.95 5.22 3.36
C ALA A 9 -9.48 5.10 3.78
N ILE A 10 -8.73 4.17 3.18
CA ILE A 10 -7.30 4.00 3.40
C ILE A 10 -6.52 5.23 2.92
N ASP A 11 -6.87 5.82 1.78
CA ASP A 11 -6.23 7.03 1.25
C ASP A 11 -6.42 8.21 2.21
N GLU A 12 -7.64 8.44 2.69
CA GLU A 12 -7.91 9.49 3.69
C GLU A 12 -7.25 9.24 5.06
N ILE A 13 -7.15 7.98 5.49
CA ILE A 13 -6.46 7.62 6.72
C ILE A 13 -4.94 7.79 6.55
N SER A 14 -4.39 7.43 5.40
CA SER A 14 -2.96 7.57 5.10
C SER A 14 -2.51 9.03 5.02
N LYS A 15 -3.40 9.97 4.68
CA LYS A 15 -3.13 11.41 4.75
C LYS A 15 -3.01 11.93 6.19
N GLN A 16 -3.64 11.26 7.14
CA GLN A 16 -3.64 11.64 8.57
C GLN A 16 -2.55 10.92 9.36
N LEU A 17 -2.02 9.81 8.84
CA LEU A 17 -0.99 8.99 9.45
C LEU A 17 0.29 9.06 8.61
N ASP A 18 1.23 9.89 9.06
CA ASP A 18 2.55 9.98 8.44
C ASP A 18 3.28 8.62 8.48
N VAL A 19 4.15 8.38 7.49
CA VAL A 19 5.00 7.19 7.36
C VAL A 19 5.78 6.94 8.65
N GLU A 20 6.32 8.00 9.23
CA GLU A 20 7.08 7.92 10.47
C GLU A 20 6.22 7.39 11.62
N LEU A 21 4.98 7.86 11.73
CA LEU A 21 4.04 7.42 12.75
C LEU A 21 3.61 5.97 12.55
N ILE A 22 3.32 5.56 11.31
CA ILE A 22 3.00 4.16 10.98
C ILE A 22 4.18 3.25 11.32
N SER A 23 5.41 3.66 11.00
CA SER A 23 6.63 2.92 11.31
C SER A 23 6.84 2.77 12.81
N LEU A 24 6.66 3.85 13.58
CA LEU A 24 6.73 3.82 15.05
C LEU A 24 5.71 2.85 15.64
N CYS A 25 4.46 2.87 15.17
CA CYS A 25 3.43 1.93 15.62
C CYS A 25 3.72 0.47 15.22
N MET A 26 4.42 0.21 14.12
CA MET A 26 4.84 -1.15 13.75
C MET A 26 5.93 -1.69 14.69
N MET A 27 6.80 -0.81 15.17
CA MET A 27 7.94 -1.14 16.05
C MET A 27 7.56 -1.18 17.53
N ASP A 28 6.46 -0.55 17.92
CA ASP A 28 6.01 -0.52 19.31
C ASP A 28 5.51 -1.90 19.78
N GLU A 29 6.28 -2.55 20.65
CA GLU A 29 5.95 -3.86 21.22
C GLU A 29 4.85 -3.79 22.29
N ALA A 30 4.49 -2.61 22.78
CA ALA A 30 3.34 -2.43 23.68
C ALA A 30 2.00 -2.56 22.94
N LEU A 31 2.00 -2.44 21.60
CA LEU A 31 0.79 -2.59 20.80
C LEU A 31 0.48 -4.07 20.49
N PRO A 32 -0.80 -4.46 20.47
CA PRO A 32 -1.21 -5.81 20.09
C PRO A 32 -0.72 -6.20 18.69
N PHE A 33 -0.36 -7.48 18.51
CA PHE A 33 0.12 -7.99 17.22
C PHE A 33 -0.84 -7.71 16.06
N ASP A 34 -2.15 -7.84 16.28
CA ASP A 34 -3.17 -7.62 15.24
C ASP A 34 -3.22 -6.17 14.76
N LEU A 35 -2.95 -5.24 15.69
CA LEU A 35 -2.90 -3.82 15.38
C LEU A 35 -1.63 -3.48 14.60
N ARG A 36 -0.47 -4.00 15.03
CA ARG A 36 0.80 -3.87 14.29
C ARG A 36 0.70 -4.45 12.88
N ALA A 37 0.07 -5.61 12.72
CA ALA A 37 -0.18 -6.23 11.41
C ALA A 37 -1.10 -5.37 10.52
N SER A 38 -2.01 -4.60 11.12
CA SER A 38 -2.87 -3.66 10.39
C SER A 38 -2.08 -2.44 9.89
N PHE A 39 -1.14 -1.92 10.69
CA PHE A 39 -0.21 -0.89 10.24
C PHE A 39 0.73 -1.38 9.13
N CYS A 40 1.23 -2.62 9.19
CA CYS A 40 2.00 -3.22 8.09
C CYS A 40 1.22 -3.24 6.77
N ARG A 41 -0.07 -3.61 6.82
CA ARG A 41 -0.96 -3.62 5.65
C ARG A 41 -1.21 -2.20 5.12
N LEU A 42 -1.41 -1.24 6.02
CA LEU A 42 -1.57 0.17 5.65
C LEU A 42 -0.32 0.71 4.94
N MET A 43 0.88 0.44 5.47
CA MET A 43 2.16 0.81 4.87
C MET A 43 2.31 0.25 3.44
N LEU A 44 1.94 -1.03 3.24
CA LEU A 44 1.96 -1.69 1.94
C LEU A 44 1.02 -0.99 0.95
N HIS A 45 -0.22 -0.71 1.37
CA HIS A 45 -1.23 -0.09 0.50
C HIS A 45 -0.97 1.37 0.17
N ALA A 46 -0.50 2.17 1.13
CA ALA A 46 -0.28 3.59 0.94
C ALA A 46 1.03 3.89 0.18
N HIS A 47 2.10 3.13 0.45
CA HIS A 47 3.46 3.51 0.00
C HIS A 47 4.08 2.56 -1.03
N LEU A 48 3.78 1.26 -0.97
CA LEU A 48 4.41 0.26 -1.85
C LEU A 48 3.53 -0.11 -3.05
N VAL A 49 2.21 -0.13 -2.86
CA VAL A 49 1.24 -0.40 -3.93
C VAL A 49 0.71 0.93 -4.46
N THR A 50 1.51 1.62 -5.28
CA THR A 50 0.99 2.76 -6.05
C THR A 50 0.31 2.24 -7.32
N PRO A 51 -1.04 2.26 -7.43
CA PRO A 51 -1.74 1.73 -8.59
C PRO A 51 -1.31 2.41 -9.90
N ILE A 52 -0.87 3.67 -9.83
CA ILE A 52 -0.33 4.43 -10.96
C ILE A 52 0.96 3.80 -11.51
N LYS A 53 1.86 3.29 -10.65
CA LYS A 53 3.10 2.63 -11.12
C LYS A 53 2.78 1.32 -11.83
N PHE A 54 1.85 0.53 -11.30
CA PHE A 54 1.41 -0.72 -11.96
C PHE A 54 0.67 -0.47 -13.28
N ALA A 55 -0.18 0.55 -13.35
CA ALA A 55 -0.87 0.94 -14.58
C ALA A 55 0.11 1.42 -15.67
N ARG A 56 1.14 2.19 -15.28
CA ARG A 56 2.22 2.59 -16.20
C ARG A 56 3.06 1.40 -16.66
N LEU A 57 3.45 0.52 -15.73
CA LEU A 57 4.19 -0.70 -16.08
C LEU A 57 3.42 -1.52 -17.11
N TRP A 58 2.10 -1.65 -16.96
CA TRP A 58 1.25 -2.35 -17.90
C TRP A 58 1.27 -1.75 -19.30
N THR A 59 1.28 -0.41 -19.42
CA THR A 59 1.40 0.27 -20.72
C THR A 59 2.78 0.14 -21.36
N GLU A 60 3.81 -0.17 -20.58
CA GLU A 60 5.19 -0.33 -21.04
C GLU A 60 5.53 -1.77 -21.44
N ILE A 61 4.61 -2.74 -21.23
CA ILE A 61 4.81 -4.13 -21.65
C ILE A 61 4.74 -4.19 -23.19
N PRO A 62 5.83 -4.56 -23.88
CA PRO A 62 5.83 -4.66 -25.33
C PRO A 62 4.92 -5.82 -25.78
N THR A 63 4.12 -5.59 -26.82
CA THR A 63 3.19 -6.59 -27.39
C THR A 63 3.88 -7.69 -28.18
N SER A 64 5.18 -7.53 -28.44
CA SER A 64 6.03 -8.46 -29.18
C SER A 64 7.39 -8.52 -28.49
N ILE A 65 7.81 -9.74 -28.15
CA ILE A 65 9.13 -10.00 -27.59
C ILE A 65 9.88 -10.85 -28.62
N SER A 66 10.93 -10.31 -29.23
CA SER A 66 11.83 -11.09 -30.08
C SER A 66 12.88 -11.77 -29.21
N ILE A 67 12.85 -13.10 -29.20
CA ILE A 67 13.92 -13.93 -28.63
C ILE A 67 14.98 -14.12 -29.72
N LYS A 68 16.24 -13.78 -29.43
CA LYS A 68 17.39 -14.07 -30.29
C LYS A 68 17.98 -15.43 -29.96
#